data_AF-T2ITF1-F1
#
_entry.id   AF-T2ITF1-F1
#
_cell.length_a   1.000
_cell.length_b   1.000
_cell.length_c   1.000
_cell.angle_alpha   90.00
_cell.angle_beta   90.00
_cell.angle_gamma   90.00
#
_symmetry.space_group_name_H-M   'P 1'
#
loop_
_entity.id
_entity.type
_entity.pdbx_description
1 polymer ?
#
loop_
_entity_poly.entity_id
_entity_poly.type
_entity_poly.pdbx_seq_one_letter_code
_entity_poly.pdbx_strand_id
1 'polypeptide(L)' 'MKLLENLGNEVYLFTETLQDTSSQIIVRLQEEQSVKIGDTLWLSFNQERIHLFDRESEQSLLKSKSLSYA' A
#
# COMPACT_ATOMS: atom_id res chain seq x y z
N MET A 1 -8.21 -8.14 -8.78
CA MET A 1 -6.72 -8.22 -8.84
C MET A 1 -6.25 -8.69 -10.21
N LYS A 2 -5.17 -8.12 -10.77
CA LYS A 2 -4.68 -8.44 -12.14
C LYS A 2 -3.42 -9.31 -12.19
N LEU A 3 -2.50 -9.15 -11.25
CA LEU A 3 -1.25 -9.92 -11.18
C LEU A 3 -0.93 -10.27 -9.72
N LEU A 4 -0.39 -11.47 -9.53
CA LEU A 4 0.12 -11.99 -8.27
C LEU A 4 1.53 -12.53 -8.50
N GLU A 5 2.50 -12.04 -7.74
CA GLU A 5 3.89 -12.49 -7.76
C GLU A 5 4.23 -13.13 -6.41
N ASN A 6 4.54 -14.42 -6.42
CA ASN A 6 5.00 -15.15 -5.24
C ASN A 6 6.54 -15.18 -5.25
N LEU A 7 7.16 -14.58 -4.23
CA LEU A 7 8.62 -14.48 -4.08
C LEU A 7 9.18 -15.42 -3.00
N GLY A 8 8.42 -16.44 -2.60
CA GLY A 8 8.66 -17.22 -1.40
C GLY A 8 7.98 -16.52 -0.22
N ASN A 9 8.75 -15.97 0.71
CA ASN A 9 8.25 -15.43 1.98
C ASN A 9 7.29 -14.23 1.89
N GLU A 10 7.16 -13.63 0.70
CA GLU A 10 6.26 -12.52 0.41
C GLU A 10 5.51 -12.77 -0.89
N VAL A 11 4.26 -12.29 -0.91
CA VAL A 11 3.44 -12.25 -2.12
C VAL A 11 3.09 -10.80 -2.41
N TYR A 12 3.34 -10.37 -3.64
CA TYR A 12 2.98 -9.05 -4.16
C TYR A 12 1.72 -9.14 -5.00
N LEU A 13 0.73 -8.34 -4.65
CA LEU A 13 -0.55 -8.25 -5.35
C LEU A 13 -0.62 -6.91 -6.09
N PHE A 14 -0.80 -6.96 -7.40
CA PHE A 14 -1.02 -5.78 -8.22
C PHE A 14 -2.52 -5.61 -8.47
N THR A 15 -3.06 -4.57 -7.86
CA THR A 15 -4.51 -4.37 -7.72
C THR A 15 -4.93 -2.99 -8.22
N GLU A 16 -6.22 -2.83 -8.44
CA GLU A 16 -6.84 -1.57 -8.81
C GLU A 16 -8.03 -1.31 -7.89
N THR A 17 -8.25 -0.05 -7.52
CA THR A 17 -9.44 0.34 -6.77
C THR A 17 -10.71 0.13 -7.61
N LEU A 18 -11.83 -0.22 -6.96
CA LEU A 18 -13.12 -0.49 -7.63
C LEU A 18 -13.84 0.76 -8.18
N GLN A 19 -13.23 1.95 -8.08
CA GLN A 19 -13.82 3.23 -8.49
C GLN A 19 -13.69 3.43 -10.00
N ASP A 20 -14.58 4.24 -10.61
CA ASP A 20 -14.55 4.55 -12.05
C ASP A 20 -13.20 5.13 -12.50
N THR A 21 -12.59 5.98 -11.66
CA THR A 21 -11.20 6.41 -11.82
C THR A 21 -10.31 5.49 -11.00
N SER A 22 -9.91 4.37 -11.58
CA SER A 22 -9.11 3.37 -10.88
C SER A 22 -7.70 3.88 -10.58
N SER A 23 -7.25 3.71 -9.34
CA SER A 23 -5.84 3.85 -8.97
C SER A 23 -5.21 2.47 -8.79
N GLN A 24 -3.95 2.32 -9.22
CA GLN A 24 -3.18 1.10 -9.02
C GLN A 24 -2.61 1.08 -7.60
N ILE A 25 -2.75 -0.05 -6.91
CA ILE A 25 -2.24 -0.27 -5.56
C ILE A 25 -1.47 -1.58 -5.55
N ILE A 26 -0.24 -1.53 -5.04
CA ILE A 26 0.59 -2.72 -4.79
C ILE A 26 0.45 -3.08 -3.31
N VAL A 27 0.08 -4.32 -3.04
CA VAL A 27 -0.08 -4.85 -1.67
C VAL A 27 0.92 -5.98 -1.45
N ARG A 28 1.64 -5.92 -0.34
CA ARG A 28 2.55 -6.98 0.10
C ARG A 28 1.90 -7.78 1.24
N LEU A 29 1.82 -9.10 1.07
CA LEU A 29 1.32 -10.03 2.07
C LEU A 29 2.43 -11.01 2.50
N GLN A 30 2.35 -11.49 3.75
CA GLN A 30 3.11 -12.65 4.20
C GLN A 30 2.37 -13.94 3.80
N GLU A 31 3.10 -15.04 3.60
CA GLU A 31 2.66 -16.29 2.96
C GLU A 31 1.36 -16.94 3.50
N GLU A 32 0.86 -16.52 4.66
CA GLU A 32 -0.25 -17.17 5.36
C GLU A 32 -1.63 -16.92 4.72
N GLN A 33 -1.75 -16.06 3.70
CA GLN A 33 -3.02 -15.69 3.09
C GLN A 33 -3.22 -16.31 1.71
N SER A 34 -4.29 -17.11 1.54
CA SER A 34 -4.70 -17.64 0.24
C SER A 34 -5.45 -16.57 -0.55
N VAL A 35 -4.84 -16.08 -1.63
CA VAL A 35 -5.40 -15.03 -2.51
C VAL A 35 -5.30 -15.46 -3.96
N LYS A 36 -6.30 -15.16 -4.79
CA LYS A 36 -6.37 -15.58 -6.20
C LYS A 36 -6.71 -14.42 -7.13
N ILE A 37 -6.19 -14.47 -8.35
CA ILE A 37 -6.53 -13.50 -9.41
C ILE A 37 -8.06 -13.50 -9.59
N GLY A 38 -8.63 -12.29 -9.71
CA GLY A 38 -10.09 -12.09 -9.70
C GLY A 38 -10.68 -11.75 -8.34
N ASP A 39 -9.99 -12.02 -7.23
CA ASP A 39 -10.49 -11.68 -5.90
C ASP A 39 -10.63 -10.16 -5.72
N THR A 40 -11.64 -9.80 -4.91
CA THR A 40 -11.83 -8.46 -4.35
C THR A 40 -11.26 -8.45 -2.94
N LEU A 41 -10.40 -7.47 -2.66
CA LEU A 41 -9.69 -7.36 -1.39
C LEU A 41 -10.22 -6.18 -0.59
N TRP A 42 -10.43 -6.41 0.71
CA TRP A 42 -10.65 -5.34 1.68
C TRP A 42 -9.33 -5.03 2.37
N LEU A 43 -8.88 -3.78 2.25
CA LEU A 43 -7.60 -3.33 2.83
C LEU A 43 -7.88 -2.44 4.03
N SER A 44 -7.24 -2.75 5.16
CA SER A 44 -7.14 -1.83 6.29
C SER A 44 -5.85 -1.03 6.19
N PHE A 45 -5.91 0.27 6.44
CA PHE A 45 -4.72 1.13 6.48
C PHE A 45 -4.25 1.37 7.91
N ASN A 46 -2.95 1.21 8.16
CA ASN A 46 -2.34 1.71 9.38
C ASN A 46 -2.21 3.24 9.27
N GLN A 47 -3.03 3.98 10.01
CA GLN A 47 -3.09 5.43 9.97
C GLN A 47 -1.78 6.12 10.35
N GLU A 48 -0.94 5.47 11.17
CA GLU A 48 0.37 6.00 11.58
C GLU A 48 1.43 5.92 10.47
N ARG A 49 1.17 5.16 9.40
CA ARG A 49 2.08 4.97 8.26
C ARG A 49 1.61 5.64 6.98
N ILE A 50 0.55 6.45 7.05
CA ILE A 50 0.09 7.24 5.91
C ILE A 50 0.99 8.47 5.79
N HIS A 51 1.49 8.73 4.59
CA HIS A 51 2.25 9.95 4.29
C HIS A 51 1.34 10.91 3.51
N LEU A 52 1.28 12.17 3.93
CA LEU A 52 0.54 13.23 3.25
C LEU A 52 1.50 14.29 2.74
N PHE A 53 1.32 14.70 1.50
CA PHE A 53 2.15 15.69 0.83
C PHE A 53 1.29 16.84 0.31
N ASP A 54 1.83 18.05 0.37
CA ASP A 54 1.26 19.19 -0.32
C ASP A 54 1.46 19.06 -1.83
N ARG A 55 0.42 19.39 -2.61
CA ARG A 55 0.43 19.18 -4.06
C ARG A 55 1.38 20.11 -4.81
N GLU A 56 1.55 21.35 -4.34
CA GLU A 56 2.34 22.37 -5.05
C GLU A 56 3.81 22.35 -4.65
N SER A 57 4.08 22.23 -3.35
CA SER A 57 5.43 22.26 -2.80
C SER A 57 6.09 20.89 -2.68
N GLU A 58 5.31 19.81 -2.83
CA GLU A 58 5.71 18.41 -2.66
C GLU A 58 6.25 18.09 -1.25
N GLN A 59 6.09 19.01 -0.30
CA GLN A 59 6.57 18.82 1.06
C GLN A 59 5.63 17.94 1.87
N SER A 60 6.20 17.15 2.77
CA SER A 60 5.42 16.36 3.73
C SER A 60 4.65 17.30 4.67
N LEU A 61 3.33 17.09 4.76
CA LEU A 61 2.45 17.76 5.72
C LEU A 61 2.57 17.14 7.13
N LEU A 62 3.13 15.94 7.22
CA LEU A 62 3.43 15.27 8.48
C LEU A 62 4.88 15.55 8.87
N LYS A 63 5.09 16.05 10.09
CA LYS A 63 6.44 16.26 10.62
C LYS A 63 7.11 14.90 10.82
N SER A 64 8.31 14.71 10.26
CA SER A 64 9.16 13.62 10.70
C SER A 64 9.54 13.89 12.16
N LYS A 65 9.40 12.89 13.04
CA LYS A 65 10.05 12.95 14.35
C LYS A 65 11.55 13.00 14.06
N SER A 66 12.15 14.18 14.18
CA SER A 66 13.60 14.32 14.27
C SER A 66 14.04 13.59 15.53
N LEU A 67 14.64 12.40 15.36
CA LEU A 67 15.34 11.74 16.46
C LEU A 67 16.56 12.61 16.79
N SER A 68 16.43 13.44 17.82
CA SER A 68 17.57 14.08 18.45
C SER A 68 18.35 13.00 19.19
N TYR A 69 19.49 12.58 18.65
CA TYR A 69 20.48 11.89 19.46
C TYR A 69 21.09 12.93 20.41
N ALA A 70 20.80 12.76 21.70
CA ALA A 70 21.45 13.46 22.79
C ALA A 70 22.82 12.84 23.07
#